data_AF-A0A845WPJ7-F1
#
_entry.id   AF-A0A845WPJ7-F1
#
_cell.length_a   1.000
_cell.length_b   1.000
_cell.length_c   1.000
_cell.angle_alpha   90.00
_cell.angle_beta   90.00
_cell.angle_gamma   90.00
#
_symmetry.space_group_name_H-M   'P 1'
#
loop_
_entity.id
_entity.type
_entity.pdbx_description
1 polymer ?
#
loop_
_entity_poly.entity_id
_entity_poly.type
_entity_poly.pdbx_seq_one_letter_code
_entity_poly.pdbx_strand_id
1 'polypeptide(L)'
;STFKDFAFVSIIPNVLSNLADTNSSFLLSPTGFREETDYDTFTYKFPTAGTYLVGMAVVDVEDELLESALLVDNLRVVPKDEVIVGTSNGETLFGTADNDTIYGQGGNDRIFGSEGVNIIYGGAGDDEIFGGSNPDTIYGGTGNDEIFSSGGNNTVYGGIGNDLIDTGTGNDLVVGGFGNDTIRLGGGQDIVVLEARKGTDTIINFKAGKTSLGLSGGLTFSNLRFNQSADGVEIAVNGEVLAVVNDAQVGTIASASNFLTI
;
A
#
# COMPACT_ATOMS: atom_id res chain seq x y z
N SER A 1 32.66 -9.64 20.08
CA SER A 1 32.00 -8.32 20.12
C SER A 1 30.63 -8.51 20.76
N THR A 2 30.31 -7.71 21.77
CA THR A 2 28.93 -7.46 22.27
C THR A 2 27.97 -7.20 21.10
N PHE A 3 26.69 -7.60 21.03
CA PHE A 3 25.65 -7.92 22.02
C PHE A 3 24.40 -8.48 21.28
N LYS A 4 23.44 -9.08 22.03
CA LYS A 4 21.95 -8.99 21.88
C LYS A 4 21.34 -9.59 20.59
N ASP A 5 20.38 -10.51 20.62
CA ASP A 5 19.16 -10.58 21.44
C ASP A 5 18.72 -12.05 21.65
N PHE A 6 18.25 -12.37 22.86
CA PHE A 6 17.51 -13.61 23.10
C PHE A 6 16.02 -13.28 23.06
N ALA A 7 15.30 -13.80 22.06
CA ALA A 7 13.84 -13.80 22.10
C ALA A 7 13.37 -14.84 23.13
N PHE A 8 12.88 -14.36 24.28
CA PHE A 8 12.09 -15.20 25.18
C PHE A 8 10.70 -15.37 24.56
N VAL A 9 10.38 -16.58 24.08
CA VAL A 9 9.00 -16.92 23.71
C VAL A 9 8.19 -17.06 25.00
N SER A 10 7.53 -15.97 25.39
CA SER A 10 6.49 -15.98 26.42
C SER A 10 5.27 -16.68 25.85
N ILE A 11 5.07 -17.95 26.21
CA ILE A 11 3.84 -18.68 25.91
C ILE A 11 2.69 -17.98 26.64
N ILE A 12 1.77 -17.35 25.89
CA ILE A 12 0.63 -16.63 26.46
C ILE A 12 -0.25 -17.63 27.25
N PRO A 13 -0.58 -17.39 28.53
CA PRO A 13 -1.28 -18.35 29.39
C PRO A 13 -2.69 -18.75 28.96
N ASN A 14 -3.29 -18.09 27.97
CA ASN A 14 -4.69 -18.30 27.63
C ASN A 14 -4.97 -19.57 26.80
N VAL A 15 -3.94 -20.39 26.52
CA VAL A 15 -4.13 -21.75 25.97
C VAL A 15 -4.16 -22.83 27.06
N LEU A 16 -3.98 -22.46 28.34
CA LEU A 16 -3.92 -23.43 29.45
C LEU A 16 -5.26 -23.77 30.11
N SER A 17 -6.38 -23.15 29.73
CA SER A 17 -7.67 -23.47 30.39
C SER A 17 -8.24 -24.86 30.07
N ASN A 18 -7.67 -25.58 29.09
CA ASN A 18 -8.05 -26.96 28.75
C ASN A 18 -7.02 -28.02 29.15
N LEU A 19 -5.96 -27.64 29.87
CA LEU A 19 -4.95 -28.57 30.36
C LEU A 19 -4.81 -28.43 31.88
N ALA A 20 -5.94 -28.47 32.58
CA ALA A 20 -5.93 -28.80 33.99
C ALA A 20 -5.67 -30.31 34.13
N ASP A 21 -4.40 -30.70 34.14
CA ASP A 21 -4.01 -31.94 34.78
C ASP A 21 -2.77 -31.73 35.64
N THR A 22 -2.97 -31.92 36.93
CA THR A 22 -2.21 -31.34 38.05
C THR A 22 -0.95 -32.14 38.41
N ASN A 23 -0.13 -32.63 37.47
CA ASN A 23 0.98 -33.54 37.81
C ASN A 23 2.21 -33.53 36.88
N SER A 24 2.60 -32.39 36.30
CA SER A 24 3.80 -32.34 35.44
C SER A 24 4.90 -31.48 36.06
N SER A 25 5.85 -32.11 36.75
CA SER A 25 7.07 -31.48 37.24
C SER A 25 8.02 -31.15 36.08
N PHE A 26 8.41 -29.88 35.98
CA PHE A 26 9.35 -29.35 35.01
C PHE A 26 10.78 -29.66 35.44
N LEU A 27 11.55 -30.43 34.66
CA LEU A 27 12.98 -30.66 34.89
C LEU A 27 13.75 -30.34 33.61
N LEU A 28 14.44 -29.19 33.61
CA LEU A 28 15.55 -28.93 32.71
C LEU A 28 16.83 -29.47 33.38
N SER A 29 17.46 -30.49 32.80
CA SER A 29 18.82 -30.86 33.20
C SER A 29 19.82 -30.11 32.33
N PRO A 30 20.72 -29.28 32.91
CA PRO A 30 21.77 -28.64 32.13
C PRO A 30 22.93 -29.63 32.00
N THR A 31 22.98 -30.38 30.91
CA THR A 31 24.17 -31.17 30.59
C THR A 31 24.71 -30.77 29.23
N GLY A 32 25.73 -29.91 29.26
CA GLY A 32 26.74 -29.79 28.22
C GLY A 32 26.43 -28.78 27.12
N PHE A 33 26.71 -27.49 27.37
CA PHE A 33 27.07 -26.60 26.27
C PHE A 33 28.44 -27.04 25.75
N ARG A 34 28.50 -27.52 24.51
CA ARG A 34 29.74 -27.60 23.74
C ARG A 34 29.61 -26.63 22.57
N GLU A 35 30.62 -25.78 22.40
CA GLU A 35 30.85 -25.09 21.14
C GLU A 35 31.17 -26.15 20.08
N GLU A 36 30.16 -26.61 19.35
CA GLU A 36 30.35 -27.31 18.08
C GLU A 36 29.38 -26.71 17.07
N THR A 37 29.83 -26.54 15.83
CA THR A 37 29.11 -26.02 14.67
C THR A 37 27.99 -26.96 14.18
N ASP A 38 27.42 -27.74 15.08
CA ASP A 38 26.47 -28.81 14.79
C ASP A 38 25.14 -28.56 15.53
N TYR A 39 24.07 -28.61 14.74
CA TYR A 39 22.67 -28.38 15.08
C TYR A 39 22.19 -29.17 16.30
N ASP A 40 21.66 -28.50 17.33
CA ASP A 40 21.03 -29.15 18.49
C ASP A 40 19.53 -29.37 18.28
N THR A 41 19.12 -30.63 18.18
CA THR A 41 17.70 -31.03 18.11
C THR A 41 17.20 -31.45 19.50
N PHE A 42 16.11 -30.85 19.99
CA PHE A 42 15.44 -31.32 21.22
C PHE A 42 14.24 -32.21 20.89
N THR A 43 14.14 -33.38 21.52
CA THR A 43 13.00 -34.31 21.34
C THR A 43 12.19 -34.43 22.63
N TYR A 44 10.88 -34.19 22.56
CA TYR A 44 9.97 -34.42 23.68
C TYR A 44 9.02 -35.59 23.37
N LYS A 45 8.73 -36.44 24.37
CA LYS A 45 7.89 -37.64 24.20
C LYS A 45 6.77 -37.64 25.25
N PHE A 46 5.52 -37.49 24.80
CA PHE A 46 4.35 -37.61 25.68
C PHE A 46 3.80 -39.06 25.69
N PRO A 47 3.18 -39.53 26.79
CA PRO A 47 2.92 -40.96 27.00
C PRO A 47 1.74 -41.56 26.22
N THR A 48 0.87 -40.75 25.60
CA THR A 48 -0.35 -41.27 24.95
C THR A 48 -0.67 -40.56 23.64
N ALA A 49 -0.58 -41.35 22.57
CA ALA A 49 -1.07 -41.17 21.20
C ALA A 49 -0.72 -39.83 20.50
N GLY A 50 0.47 -39.81 19.91
CA GLY A 50 0.89 -38.82 18.91
C GLY A 50 2.35 -38.45 19.09
N THR A 51 3.23 -38.99 18.24
CA THR A 51 4.62 -38.50 18.17
C THR A 51 4.60 -37.19 17.39
N TYR A 52 4.87 -36.06 18.05
CA TYR A 52 5.04 -34.78 17.37
C TYR A 52 6.53 -34.42 17.35
N LEU A 53 7.04 -34.11 16.16
CA LEU A 53 8.38 -33.58 15.96
C LEU A 53 8.32 -32.07 16.18
N VAL A 54 9.05 -31.55 17.17
CA VAL A 54 9.29 -30.10 17.31
C VAL A 54 10.76 -29.87 17.00
N GLY A 55 11.06 -29.63 15.74
CA GLY A 55 12.37 -29.15 15.31
C GLY A 55 12.29 -27.63 15.11
N MET A 56 13.05 -26.86 15.88
CA MET A 56 13.42 -25.50 15.49
C MET A 56 14.75 -25.59 14.76
N ALA A 57 14.79 -25.16 13.50
CA ALA A 57 16.02 -24.85 12.81
C ALA A 57 16.13 -23.32 12.75
N VAL A 58 17.22 -22.77 13.29
CA VAL A 58 17.64 -21.40 12.98
C VAL A 58 18.60 -21.53 11.81
N VAL A 59 18.24 -20.97 10.66
CA VAL A 59 19.13 -20.87 9.51
C VAL A 59 19.78 -19.49 9.59
N ASP A 60 21.11 -19.49 9.69
CA ASP A 60 21.93 -18.30 9.49
C ASP A 60 21.92 -17.97 8.00
N VAL A 61 21.45 -16.79 7.61
CA VAL A 61 21.35 -16.40 6.20
C VAL A 61 22.39 -15.30 5.95
N GLU A 62 23.64 -15.72 5.78
CA GLU A 62 24.61 -14.92 5.04
C GLU A 62 24.41 -15.21 3.54
N ASP A 63 24.16 -14.16 2.78
CA ASP A 63 24.09 -14.09 1.31
C ASP A 63 22.84 -14.61 0.58
N GLU A 64 22.51 -13.81 -0.45
CA GLU A 64 21.42 -13.90 -1.41
C GLU A 64 21.25 -15.30 -2.03
N LEU A 65 19.99 -15.71 -2.25
CA LEU A 65 19.52 -16.88 -3.01
C LEU A 65 19.46 -18.23 -2.25
N LEU A 66 18.39 -18.47 -1.48
CA LEU A 66 17.48 -19.59 -1.75
C LEU A 66 16.22 -19.56 -0.87
N GLU A 67 15.09 -19.81 -1.52
CA GLU A 67 13.82 -20.24 -0.92
C GLU A 67 14.05 -21.38 0.09
N SER A 68 13.64 -21.18 1.34
CA SER A 68 13.53 -22.26 2.30
C SER A 68 12.07 -22.68 2.43
N ALA A 69 11.68 -23.65 1.60
CA ALA A 69 10.44 -24.40 1.79
C ALA A 69 10.55 -25.23 3.08
N LEU A 70 10.10 -24.66 4.20
CA LEU A 70 9.78 -25.39 5.42
C LEU A 70 8.49 -26.19 5.18
N LEU A 71 8.60 -27.49 4.96
CA LEU A 71 7.46 -28.40 4.98
C LEU A 71 7.06 -28.63 6.45
N VAL A 72 6.25 -27.73 6.99
CA VAL A 72 5.54 -27.97 8.25
C VAL A 72 4.08 -28.19 7.88
N ASP A 73 3.65 -29.44 7.93
CA ASP A 73 2.22 -29.77 7.88
C ASP A 73 1.56 -29.07 9.08
N ASN A 74 0.87 -27.95 8.79
CA ASN A 74 0.24 -26.96 9.69
C ASN A 74 1.02 -25.66 10.04
N LEU A 75 2.14 -25.34 9.38
CA LEU A 75 2.58 -23.94 9.32
C LEU A 75 1.80 -23.29 8.18
N ARG A 76 0.71 -22.62 8.51
CA ARG A 76 0.20 -21.58 7.63
C ARG A 76 1.28 -20.50 7.61
N VAL A 77 2.17 -20.55 6.61
CA VAL A 77 2.93 -19.37 6.18
C VAL A 77 1.85 -18.40 5.71
N VAL A 78 1.41 -17.56 6.63
CA VAL A 78 0.66 -16.37 6.25
C VAL A 78 1.72 -15.54 5.52
N PRO A 79 1.55 -15.17 4.24
CA PRO A 79 2.45 -14.20 3.61
C PRO A 79 2.56 -13.03 4.59
N LYS A 80 3.79 -12.73 4.99
CA LYS A 80 4.02 -11.77 6.06
C LYS A 80 3.90 -10.43 5.36
N ASP A 81 2.73 -9.82 5.44
CA ASP A 81 2.59 -8.43 5.03
C ASP A 81 3.74 -7.63 5.71
N GLU A 82 4.63 -6.99 4.95
CA GLU A 82 5.80 -6.33 5.54
C GLU A 82 5.52 -4.85 5.83
N VAL A 83 6.23 -4.33 6.82
CA VAL A 83 6.21 -2.89 7.13
C VAL A 83 7.59 -2.34 6.85
N ILE A 84 7.68 -1.52 5.81
CA ILE A 84 8.90 -0.85 5.37
C ILE A 84 8.81 0.61 5.81
N VAL A 85 9.84 1.11 6.50
CA VAL A 85 9.87 2.47 7.04
C VAL A 85 11.18 3.14 6.64
N GLY A 86 11.08 4.21 5.86
CA GLY A 86 12.16 5.13 5.51
C GLY A 86 12.52 6.06 6.67
N THR A 87 13.27 7.11 6.36
CA THR A 87 13.71 8.13 7.32
C THR A 87 13.29 9.52 6.88
N SER A 88 13.91 10.57 7.42
CA SER A 88 13.62 11.95 7.01
C SER A 88 14.52 12.44 5.86
N ASN A 89 15.21 11.54 5.16
CA ASN A 89 16.08 11.85 4.03
C ASN A 89 15.52 11.20 2.78
N GLY A 90 15.84 11.71 1.60
CA GLY A 90 15.44 11.06 0.36
C GLY A 90 16.12 9.69 0.19
N GLU A 91 15.32 8.65 0.03
CA GLU A 91 15.73 7.26 -0.05
C GLU A 91 15.15 6.54 -1.28
N THR A 92 15.58 5.29 -1.46
CA THR A 92 14.90 4.37 -2.36
C THR A 92 14.39 3.19 -1.56
N LEU A 93 13.07 3.00 -1.57
CA LEU A 93 12.37 1.95 -0.82
C LEU A 93 11.79 0.92 -1.79
N PHE A 94 11.96 -0.36 -1.43
CA PHE A 94 11.47 -1.48 -2.23
C PHE A 94 10.55 -2.36 -1.40
N GLY A 95 9.30 -2.47 -1.83
CA GLY A 95 8.38 -3.54 -1.49
C GLY A 95 8.84 -4.88 -2.04
N THR A 96 8.24 -5.91 -1.48
CA THR A 96 8.44 -7.33 -1.77
C THR A 96 7.42 -7.81 -2.80
N ALA A 97 7.26 -9.13 -2.93
CA ALA A 97 6.19 -9.69 -3.76
C ALA A 97 4.86 -9.86 -3.00
N ASP A 98 4.89 -9.71 -1.67
CA ASP A 98 3.73 -9.81 -0.78
C ASP A 98 3.06 -8.43 -0.60
N ASN A 99 1.98 -8.36 0.19
CA ASN A 99 1.30 -7.09 0.46
C ASN A 99 2.12 -6.27 1.45
N ASP A 100 2.55 -5.07 1.08
CA ASP A 100 3.37 -4.27 1.96
C ASP A 100 2.66 -3.01 2.45
N THR A 101 3.07 -2.54 3.63
CA THR A 101 2.83 -1.17 4.08
C THR A 101 4.15 -0.41 4.09
N ILE A 102 4.26 0.61 3.23
CA ILE A 102 5.49 1.36 3.03
C ILE A 102 5.29 2.81 3.48
N TYR A 103 6.22 3.31 4.30
CA TYR A 103 6.26 4.71 4.77
C TYR A 103 7.58 5.36 4.35
N GLY A 104 7.56 6.32 3.43
CA GLY A 104 8.73 7.15 3.08
C GLY A 104 9.15 8.07 4.22
N GLN A 105 8.14 8.65 4.90
CA GLN A 105 8.26 9.63 6.00
C GLN A 105 8.59 11.02 5.51
N GLY A 106 9.85 11.33 5.18
CA GLY A 106 10.12 12.60 4.53
C GLY A 106 11.50 12.68 3.89
N GLY A 107 11.74 13.77 3.16
CA GLY A 107 12.73 13.75 2.08
C GLY A 107 12.04 13.40 0.76
N ASN A 108 12.78 13.48 -0.33
CA ASN A 108 12.26 13.16 -1.66
C ASN A 108 12.58 11.69 -1.94
N ASP A 109 11.60 10.83 -1.74
CA ASP A 109 11.76 9.38 -1.80
C ASP A 109 11.44 8.82 -3.17
N ARG A 110 12.03 7.66 -3.47
CA ARG A 110 11.65 6.81 -4.60
C ARG A 110 11.12 5.49 -4.08
N ILE A 111 9.84 5.25 -4.22
CA ILE A 111 9.15 4.12 -3.60
C ILE A 111 8.63 3.15 -4.67
N PHE A 112 8.97 1.87 -4.54
CA PHE A 112 8.47 0.81 -5.40
C PHE A 112 7.64 -0.16 -4.57
N GLY A 113 6.33 -0.25 -4.78
CA GLY A 113 5.45 -1.21 -4.13
C GLY A 113 5.59 -2.64 -4.66
N SER A 114 6.12 -2.82 -5.88
CA SER A 114 6.39 -4.12 -6.51
C SER A 114 5.12 -4.93 -6.82
N GLU A 115 5.01 -6.19 -6.37
CA GLU A 115 3.76 -6.98 -6.49
C GLU A 115 2.93 -6.81 -5.22
N GLY A 116 1.98 -7.73 -4.91
CA GLY A 116 1.13 -7.60 -3.73
C GLY A 116 0.08 -6.47 -3.81
N VAL A 117 -0.78 -6.37 -2.80
CA VAL A 117 -1.78 -5.29 -2.62
C VAL A 117 -1.23 -4.35 -1.56
N ASN A 118 -0.68 -3.22 -1.97
CA ASN A 118 0.13 -2.39 -1.07
C ASN A 118 -0.64 -1.20 -0.50
N ILE A 119 -0.14 -0.72 0.64
CA ILE A 119 -0.47 0.59 1.18
C ILE A 119 0.82 1.40 1.22
N ILE A 120 0.87 2.48 0.44
CA ILE A 120 2.08 3.30 0.28
C ILE A 120 1.80 4.71 0.76
N TYR A 121 2.67 5.22 1.63
CA TYR A 121 2.70 6.60 2.09
C TYR A 121 4.05 7.22 1.68
N GLY A 122 4.05 8.20 0.77
CA GLY A 122 5.25 8.97 0.42
C GLY A 122 5.72 9.77 1.63
N GLY A 123 4.89 10.68 2.11
CA GLY A 123 5.13 11.44 3.33
C GLY A 123 5.39 12.90 2.99
N ALA A 124 6.54 13.44 3.38
CA ALA A 124 6.85 14.85 3.18
C ALA A 124 8.09 15.04 2.29
N GLY A 125 7.91 15.63 1.12
CA GLY A 125 8.94 15.83 0.11
C GLY A 125 8.33 15.62 -1.26
N ASP A 126 9.08 15.89 -2.32
CA ASP A 126 8.61 15.58 -3.68
C ASP A 126 8.97 14.11 -3.97
N ASP A 127 7.99 13.20 -3.86
CA ASP A 127 8.19 11.75 -3.92
C ASP A 127 7.90 11.17 -5.31
N GLU A 128 8.63 10.13 -5.72
CA GLU A 128 8.37 9.32 -6.93
C GLU A 128 7.87 7.93 -6.50
N ILE A 129 6.58 7.64 -6.70
CA ILE A 129 5.91 6.44 -6.18
C ILE A 129 5.43 5.54 -7.33
N PHE A 130 5.82 4.27 -7.28
CA PHE A 130 5.37 3.23 -8.19
C PHE A 130 4.55 2.19 -7.44
N GLY A 131 3.25 2.10 -7.71
CA GLY A 131 2.33 1.18 -7.01
C GLY A 131 2.67 -0.29 -7.26
N GLY A 132 2.48 -0.73 -8.51
CA GLY A 132 2.67 -2.12 -8.86
C GLY A 132 1.70 -2.58 -9.94
N SER A 133 1.56 -3.88 -10.13
CA SER A 133 0.60 -4.42 -11.12
C SER A 133 -0.78 -4.75 -10.53
N ASN A 134 -0.90 -4.69 -9.21
CA ASN A 134 -2.04 -5.13 -8.43
C ASN A 134 -2.77 -3.93 -7.81
N PRO A 135 -3.97 -4.11 -7.24
CA PRO A 135 -4.67 -3.01 -6.59
C PRO A 135 -3.89 -2.46 -5.40
N ASP A 136 -3.50 -1.18 -5.46
CA ASP A 136 -2.79 -0.51 -4.37
C ASP A 136 -3.59 0.67 -3.79
N THR A 137 -3.27 1.05 -2.55
CA THR A 137 -3.69 2.32 -1.95
C THR A 137 -2.46 3.21 -1.77
N ILE A 138 -2.44 4.36 -2.44
CA ILE A 138 -1.28 5.24 -2.48
C ILE A 138 -1.65 6.62 -1.96
N TYR A 139 -0.82 7.15 -1.06
CA TYR A 139 -0.87 8.51 -0.54
C TYR A 139 0.47 9.18 -0.84
N GLY A 140 0.49 10.20 -1.70
CA GLY A 140 1.69 11.01 -1.97
C GLY A 140 2.14 11.74 -0.72
N GLY A 141 1.28 12.61 -0.19
CA GLY A 141 1.48 13.26 1.09
C GLY A 141 1.61 14.77 0.93
N THR A 142 2.76 15.34 1.24
CA THR A 142 3.02 16.76 1.04
C THR A 142 4.26 16.96 0.19
N GLY A 143 4.18 17.81 -0.82
CA GLY A 143 5.21 17.97 -1.85
C GLY A 143 4.57 17.78 -3.23
N ASN A 144 5.33 17.99 -4.29
CA ASN A 144 4.83 17.76 -5.65
C ASN A 144 5.22 16.33 -6.05
N ASP A 145 4.30 15.41 -5.88
CA ASP A 145 4.58 13.98 -6.00
C ASP A 145 4.37 13.49 -7.45
N GLU A 146 5.20 12.54 -7.89
CA GLU A 146 5.01 11.78 -9.12
C GLU A 146 4.54 10.37 -8.79
N ILE A 147 3.26 10.08 -9.03
CA ILE A 147 2.62 8.81 -8.67
C ILE A 147 2.26 8.02 -9.92
N PHE A 148 2.82 6.82 -10.06
CA PHE A 148 2.57 5.86 -11.13
C PHE A 148 1.97 4.58 -10.54
N SER A 149 0.64 4.52 -10.39
CA SER A 149 -0.01 3.34 -9.78
C SER A 149 0.00 2.11 -10.68
N SER A 150 0.19 2.29 -11.99
CA SER A 150 0.43 1.23 -12.98
C SER A 150 -0.75 0.27 -13.22
N GLY A 151 -0.81 -0.91 -12.60
CA GLY A 151 -1.86 -1.90 -12.83
C GLY A 151 -2.86 -1.97 -11.68
N GLY A 152 -3.92 -2.75 -11.83
CA GLY A 152 -4.88 -2.99 -10.75
C GLY A 152 -5.86 -1.85 -10.50
N ASN A 153 -6.85 -2.08 -9.62
CA ASN A 153 -7.86 -1.06 -9.29
C ASN A 153 -7.36 -0.23 -8.12
N ASN A 154 -6.71 0.90 -8.41
CA ASN A 154 -5.99 1.66 -7.40
C ASN A 154 -6.88 2.68 -6.70
N THR A 155 -6.52 3.02 -5.47
CA THR A 155 -6.99 4.24 -4.80
C THR A 155 -5.79 5.16 -4.59
N VAL A 156 -5.80 6.33 -5.22
CA VAL A 156 -4.68 7.26 -5.21
C VAL A 156 -5.10 8.61 -4.65
N TYR A 157 -4.35 9.09 -3.67
CA TYR A 157 -4.45 10.43 -3.09
C TYR A 157 -3.12 11.15 -3.32
N GLY A 158 -3.11 12.24 -4.08
CA GLY A 158 -1.91 13.07 -4.29
C GLY A 158 -1.50 13.73 -2.98
N GLY A 159 -2.39 14.57 -2.43
CA GLY A 159 -2.23 15.15 -1.09
C GLY A 159 -2.14 16.66 -1.14
N ILE A 160 -0.99 17.22 -0.76
CA ILE A 160 -0.73 18.67 -0.79
C ILE A 160 0.47 18.95 -1.69
N GLY A 161 0.25 19.66 -2.78
CA GLY A 161 1.26 20.07 -3.75
C GLY A 161 0.69 19.93 -5.15
N ASN A 162 1.49 20.20 -6.18
CA ASN A 162 1.01 20.01 -7.56
C ASN A 162 1.49 18.63 -8.01
N ASP A 163 0.61 17.64 -7.90
CA ASP A 163 0.96 16.25 -8.08
C ASP A 163 0.79 15.83 -9.54
N LEU A 164 1.64 14.91 -10.01
CA LEU A 164 1.49 14.18 -11.26
C LEU A 164 1.02 12.76 -10.95
N ILE A 165 -0.20 12.41 -11.34
CA ILE A 165 -0.77 11.09 -11.09
C ILE A 165 -1.05 10.39 -12.41
N ASP A 166 -0.40 9.26 -12.67
CA ASP A 166 -0.70 8.33 -13.77
C ASP A 166 -1.25 7.02 -13.20
N THR A 167 -2.54 6.75 -13.49
CA THR A 167 -3.21 5.60 -12.88
C THR A 167 -2.99 4.28 -13.63
N GLY A 168 -2.53 4.37 -14.89
CA GLY A 168 -2.38 3.20 -15.74
C GLY A 168 -3.70 2.44 -15.99
N THR A 169 -3.67 1.12 -15.85
CA THR A 169 -4.82 0.25 -16.17
C THR A 169 -5.52 -0.26 -14.92
N GLY A 170 -6.84 -0.33 -14.97
CA GLY A 170 -7.68 -0.77 -13.88
C GLY A 170 -8.83 0.20 -13.70
N ASN A 171 -9.70 -0.07 -12.73
CA ASN A 171 -10.75 0.86 -12.34
C ASN A 171 -10.23 1.67 -11.16
N ASP A 172 -9.70 2.86 -11.43
CA ASP A 172 -9.00 3.65 -10.42
C ASP A 172 -9.90 4.69 -9.76
N LEU A 173 -9.66 4.99 -8.48
CA LEU A 173 -10.22 6.12 -7.76
C LEU A 173 -9.08 7.11 -7.46
N VAL A 174 -9.21 8.35 -7.93
CA VAL A 174 -8.17 9.37 -7.78
C VAL A 174 -8.72 10.61 -7.10
N VAL A 175 -7.97 11.12 -6.14
CA VAL A 175 -8.13 12.45 -5.55
C VAL A 175 -6.80 13.16 -5.68
N GLY A 176 -6.73 14.26 -6.43
CA GLY A 176 -5.52 15.08 -6.52
C GLY A 176 -5.18 15.67 -5.16
N GLY A 177 -6.12 16.45 -4.61
CA GLY A 177 -5.99 17.04 -3.29
C GLY A 177 -5.76 18.54 -3.40
N PHE A 178 -4.96 19.11 -2.51
CA PHE A 178 -4.62 20.53 -2.54
C PHE A 178 -3.49 20.80 -3.52
N GLY A 179 -3.72 21.68 -4.49
CA GLY A 179 -2.76 22.11 -5.50
C GLY A 179 -3.39 21.99 -6.88
N ASN A 180 -2.58 22.24 -7.91
CA ASN A 180 -3.04 22.09 -9.30
C ASN A 180 -2.46 20.79 -9.84
N ASP A 181 -3.24 19.72 -9.74
CA ASP A 181 -2.75 18.37 -10.02
C ASP A 181 -2.90 18.03 -11.50
N THR A 182 -2.05 17.14 -12.01
CA THR A 182 -2.15 16.56 -13.35
C THR A 182 -2.48 15.09 -13.23
N ILE A 183 -3.72 14.73 -13.57
CA ILE A 183 -4.23 13.37 -13.48
C ILE A 183 -4.34 12.79 -14.89
N ARG A 184 -3.46 11.85 -15.22
CA ARG A 184 -3.49 11.06 -16.45
C ARG A 184 -4.15 9.71 -16.17
N LEU A 185 -5.30 9.51 -16.80
CA LEU A 185 -6.01 8.24 -16.75
C LEU A 185 -5.50 7.31 -17.86
N GLY A 186 -5.45 6.02 -17.57
CA GLY A 186 -5.21 5.01 -18.60
C GLY A 186 -6.50 4.30 -19.03
N GLY A 187 -6.64 3.04 -18.63
CA GLY A 187 -7.67 2.15 -19.14
C GLY A 187 -8.47 1.48 -18.04
N GLY A 188 -9.78 1.69 -18.05
CA GLY A 188 -10.72 0.98 -17.20
C GLY A 188 -11.94 1.85 -16.95
N GLN A 189 -12.57 1.71 -15.80
CA GLN A 189 -13.66 2.58 -15.34
C GLN A 189 -13.21 3.39 -14.14
N ASP A 190 -12.80 4.62 -14.39
CA ASP A 190 -12.11 5.45 -13.41
C ASP A 190 -13.06 6.45 -12.76
N ILE A 191 -12.73 6.87 -11.55
CA ILE A 191 -13.39 7.95 -10.82
C ILE A 191 -12.33 8.98 -10.46
N VAL A 192 -12.48 10.21 -10.95
CA VAL A 192 -11.69 11.36 -10.49
C VAL A 192 -12.57 12.22 -9.60
N VAL A 193 -12.17 12.42 -8.35
CA VAL A 193 -12.92 13.22 -7.38
C VAL A 193 -12.59 14.69 -7.59
N LEU A 194 -13.62 15.50 -7.85
CA LEU A 194 -13.52 16.95 -7.87
C LEU A 194 -13.72 17.49 -6.46
N GLU A 195 -12.83 18.38 -6.03
CA GLU A 195 -12.89 19.07 -4.75
C GLU A 195 -12.94 20.59 -4.96
N ALA A 196 -13.81 21.28 -4.23
CA ALA A 196 -13.84 22.74 -4.23
C ALA A 196 -12.80 23.32 -3.27
N ARG A 197 -12.19 24.44 -3.66
CA ARG A 197 -11.19 25.23 -2.91
C ARG A 197 -9.88 24.51 -2.66
N LYS A 198 -9.55 23.55 -3.52
CA LYS A 198 -8.33 22.76 -3.42
C LYS A 198 -7.32 23.07 -4.50
N GLY A 199 -7.76 23.65 -5.62
CA GLY A 199 -6.93 24.11 -6.72
C GLY A 199 -7.65 23.81 -8.03
N THR A 200 -6.90 23.82 -9.13
CA THR A 200 -7.43 23.53 -10.46
C THR A 200 -6.66 22.37 -11.09
N ASP A 201 -7.30 21.22 -11.15
CA ASP A 201 -6.68 20.00 -11.68
C ASP A 201 -6.76 19.94 -13.21
N THR A 202 -5.84 19.23 -13.83
CA THR A 202 -5.88 18.88 -15.25
C THR A 202 -6.13 17.38 -15.38
N ILE A 203 -7.24 17.01 -16.03
CA ILE A 203 -7.62 15.62 -16.25
C ILE A 203 -7.35 15.28 -17.72
N ILE A 204 -6.45 14.33 -17.94
CA ILE A 204 -6.00 13.87 -19.26
C ILE A 204 -6.60 12.49 -19.53
N ASN A 205 -6.95 12.23 -20.80
CA ASN A 205 -7.53 10.97 -21.29
C ASN A 205 -8.92 10.62 -20.72
N PHE A 206 -9.71 11.62 -20.31
CA PHE A 206 -11.11 11.39 -19.95
C PHE A 206 -11.89 10.71 -21.07
N LYS A 207 -12.63 9.64 -20.75
CA LYS A 207 -13.48 8.91 -21.70
C LYS A 207 -14.90 8.81 -21.18
N ALA A 208 -15.85 9.45 -21.86
CA ALA A 208 -17.27 9.39 -21.47
C ALA A 208 -17.78 7.95 -21.41
N GLY A 209 -18.51 7.60 -20.35
CA GLY A 209 -19.00 6.24 -20.09
C GLY A 209 -17.94 5.25 -19.57
N LYS A 210 -16.68 5.69 -19.41
CA LYS A 210 -15.62 4.96 -18.74
C LYS A 210 -15.15 5.71 -17.50
N THR A 211 -14.88 7.00 -17.63
CA THR A 211 -14.51 7.87 -16.53
C THR A 211 -15.75 8.55 -15.96
N SER A 212 -15.89 8.54 -14.64
CA SER A 212 -16.85 9.35 -13.88
C SER A 212 -16.11 10.43 -13.11
N LEU A 213 -16.75 11.60 -12.97
CA LEU A 213 -16.29 12.69 -12.14
C LEU A 213 -17.08 12.68 -10.83
N GLY A 214 -16.39 12.33 -9.76
CA GLY A 214 -16.95 12.28 -8.41
C GLY A 214 -17.13 13.69 -7.84
N LEU A 215 -18.30 13.97 -7.26
CA LEU A 215 -18.65 15.27 -6.70
C LEU A 215 -18.66 15.18 -5.18
N SER A 216 -17.64 15.78 -4.55
CA SER A 216 -17.47 15.84 -3.10
C SER A 216 -17.84 17.23 -2.55
N GLY A 217 -17.86 17.39 -1.22
CA GLY A 217 -17.88 18.72 -0.59
C GLY A 217 -19.10 19.61 -0.89
N GLY A 218 -20.25 19.01 -1.24
CA GLY A 218 -21.47 19.74 -1.59
C GLY A 218 -21.55 20.17 -3.06
N LEU A 219 -20.61 19.71 -3.90
CA LEU A 219 -20.74 19.80 -5.35
C LEU A 219 -21.94 18.97 -5.83
N THR A 220 -22.66 19.51 -6.79
CA THR A 220 -23.80 18.85 -7.44
C THR A 220 -23.75 19.16 -8.91
N PHE A 221 -24.16 18.25 -9.79
CA PHE A 221 -24.16 18.53 -11.22
C PHE A 221 -24.90 19.85 -11.56
N SER A 222 -25.96 20.18 -10.81
CA SER A 222 -26.73 21.42 -10.98
C SER A 222 -25.99 22.72 -10.64
N ASN A 223 -24.94 22.67 -9.80
CA ASN A 223 -24.17 23.86 -9.45
C ASN A 223 -22.91 24.04 -10.31
N LEU A 224 -22.57 23.05 -11.15
CA LEU A 224 -21.43 23.12 -12.05
C LEU A 224 -21.73 23.97 -13.29
N ARG A 225 -20.67 24.55 -13.82
CA ARG A 225 -20.60 25.28 -15.08
C ARG A 225 -19.51 24.67 -15.94
N PHE A 226 -19.77 24.61 -17.24
CA PHE A 226 -18.87 24.01 -18.22
C PHE A 226 -18.53 25.06 -19.26
N ASN A 227 -17.26 25.44 -19.35
CA ASN A 227 -16.78 26.42 -20.33
C ASN A 227 -15.78 25.74 -21.27
N GLN A 228 -15.94 25.95 -22.57
CA GLN A 228 -14.94 25.53 -23.54
C GLN A 228 -13.77 26.51 -23.50
N SER A 229 -12.55 25.98 -23.36
CA SER A 229 -11.29 26.72 -23.46
C SER A 229 -10.44 26.17 -24.62
N ALA A 230 -9.25 26.75 -24.81
CA ALA A 230 -8.27 26.25 -25.77
C ALA A 230 -7.68 24.89 -25.36
N ASP A 231 -7.59 24.63 -24.06
CA ASP A 231 -6.95 23.45 -23.48
C ASP A 231 -7.96 22.30 -23.24
N GLY A 232 -9.27 22.57 -23.34
CA GLY A 232 -10.32 21.57 -23.17
C GLY A 232 -11.59 22.16 -22.56
N VAL A 233 -12.16 21.47 -21.56
CA VAL A 233 -13.38 21.91 -20.85
C VAL A 233 -13.04 22.27 -19.41
N GLU A 234 -13.25 23.53 -19.05
CA GLU A 234 -13.22 23.98 -17.66
C GLU A 234 -14.52 23.60 -16.97
N ILE A 235 -14.40 22.92 -15.82
CA ILE A 235 -15.48 22.63 -14.90
C ILE A 235 -15.35 23.58 -13.72
N ALA A 236 -16.38 24.39 -13.49
CA ALA A 236 -16.34 25.46 -12.51
C ALA A 236 -17.58 25.49 -11.60
N VAL A 237 -17.42 26.01 -10.39
CA VAL A 237 -18.52 26.28 -9.44
C VAL A 237 -18.33 27.68 -8.85
N ASN A 238 -19.38 28.50 -8.84
CA ASN A 238 -19.33 29.87 -8.27
C ASN A 238 -18.17 30.77 -8.76
N GLY A 239 -17.66 30.53 -9.98
CA GLY A 239 -16.53 31.29 -10.56
C GLY A 239 -15.15 30.72 -10.26
N GLU A 240 -15.06 29.65 -9.47
CA GLU A 240 -13.85 28.88 -9.22
C GLU A 240 -13.76 27.73 -10.23
N VAL A 241 -12.60 27.55 -10.88
CA VAL A 241 -12.34 26.40 -11.77
C VAL A 241 -11.81 25.26 -10.92
N LEU A 242 -12.52 24.14 -10.94
CA LEU A 242 -12.19 22.92 -10.20
C LEU A 242 -11.22 22.06 -10.99
N ALA A 243 -11.50 21.89 -12.29
CA ALA A 243 -10.66 21.08 -13.17
C ALA A 243 -10.80 21.53 -14.63
N VAL A 244 -9.77 21.22 -15.42
CA VAL A 244 -9.76 21.29 -16.88
C VAL A 244 -9.67 19.87 -17.41
N VAL A 245 -10.68 19.43 -18.14
CA VAL A 245 -10.63 18.15 -18.86
C VAL A 245 -9.98 18.40 -20.21
N ASN A 246 -8.74 17.95 -20.35
CA ASN A 246 -7.89 18.25 -21.49
C ASN A 246 -8.43 17.64 -22.79
N ASP A 247 -8.30 18.40 -23.90
CA ASP A 247 -8.72 18.03 -25.25
C ASP A 247 -10.20 17.60 -25.38
N ALA A 248 -11.02 17.90 -24.37
CA ALA A 248 -12.43 17.58 -24.36
C ALA A 248 -13.27 18.66 -25.02
N GLN A 249 -14.49 18.28 -25.40
CA GLN A 249 -15.53 19.19 -25.85
C GLN A 249 -16.66 19.22 -24.82
N VAL A 250 -17.28 20.37 -24.60
CA VAL A 250 -18.36 20.53 -23.60
C VAL A 250 -19.45 19.48 -23.78
N GLY A 251 -19.82 19.15 -25.03
CA GLY A 251 -20.83 18.13 -25.32
C GLY A 251 -20.48 16.71 -24.85
N THR A 252 -19.19 16.41 -24.68
CA THR A 252 -18.71 15.11 -24.16
C THR A 252 -18.78 15.06 -22.63
N ILE A 253 -18.59 16.21 -21.96
CA ILE A 253 -18.47 16.30 -20.50
C ILE A 253 -19.80 16.62 -19.83
N ALA A 254 -20.57 17.56 -20.37
CA ALA A 254 -21.76 18.16 -19.73
C ALA A 254 -23.03 17.27 -19.76
N SER A 255 -22.88 15.98 -19.44
CA SER A 255 -23.95 15.03 -19.20
C SER A 255 -23.91 14.59 -17.74
N ALA A 256 -25.06 14.61 -17.06
CA ALA A 256 -25.17 14.14 -15.67
C ALA A 256 -24.72 12.68 -15.49
N SER A 257 -24.75 11.86 -16.55
CA SER A 257 -24.27 10.47 -16.51
C SER A 257 -22.77 10.34 -16.30
N ASN A 258 -21.99 11.40 -16.54
CA ASN A 258 -20.55 11.42 -16.30
C ASN A 258 -20.20 11.77 -14.86
N PHE A 259 -21.19 12.04 -13.99
CA PHE A 259 -20.98 12.51 -12.63
C PHE A 259 -21.60 11.57 -11.62
N LEU A 260 -20.92 11.40 -10.49
CA LEU A 260 -21.40 10.64 -9.34
C LEU A 260 -21.33 11.53 -8.10
N THR A 261 -22.36 11.51 -7.26
CA THR A 261 -22.24 12.08 -5.90
C THR A 261 -21.64 11.03 -4.99
N ILE A 262 -20.59 11.41 -4.25
CA ILE A 262 -19.84 10.55 -3.33
C ILE A 262 -19.91 11.12 -1.91
#